data_AF-A0A2N4YBH5-F1
#
_entry.id   AF-A0A2N4YBH5-F1
#
_cell.length_a   1.000
_cell.length_b   1.000
_cell.length_c   1.000
_cell.angle_alpha   90.00
_cell.angle_beta   90.00
_cell.angle_gamma   90.00
#
_symmetry.space_group_name_H-M   'P 1'
#
loop_
_entity.id
_entity.type
_entity.pdbx_description
1 polymer ?
#
loop_
_entity_poly.entity_id
_entity_poly.type
_entity_poly.pdbx_seq_one_letter_code
_entity_poly.pdbx_strand_id
1 'polypeptide(L)'
;METPWMGKLSNIRRTKMLAQGGRCYYCNLPMWDPELDNALPEICRAPAMRKYLRCTAEHLHPRSDGGANVAANIVAACWYCNTRRHHRKEPPSPDIHRARVRERMANGKWLAAQLRDISNAVGPGSGARRV
;
A
#
# COMPACT_ATOMS: atom_id res chain seq x y z
N MET A 1 -5.40 13.04 27.28
CA MET A 1 -4.42 11.94 27.32
C MET A 1 -5.10 10.71 26.75
N GLU A 2 -4.91 10.43 25.47
CA GLU A 2 -5.52 9.26 24.81
C GLU A 2 -4.69 8.02 25.15
N THR A 3 -5.33 7.01 25.72
CA THR A 3 -4.70 5.73 26.07
C THR A 3 -4.22 5.01 24.82
N PRO A 4 -2.99 4.46 24.80
CA PRO A 4 -2.50 3.72 23.64
C PRO A 4 -3.23 2.38 23.59
N TRP A 5 -4.31 2.32 22.81
CA TRP A 5 -5.03 1.08 22.57
C TRP A 5 -4.11 0.07 21.86
N MET A 6 -3.53 -0.87 22.62
CA MET A 6 -2.80 -2.04 22.11
C MET A 6 -3.82 -3.04 21.54
N GLY A 7 -4.28 -2.78 20.31
CA GLY A 7 -5.18 -3.67 19.58
C GLY A 7 -4.41 -4.75 18.81
N LYS A 8 -5.10 -5.84 18.46
CA LYS A 8 -4.57 -6.82 17.47
C LYS A 8 -4.14 -6.06 16.21
N LEU A 9 -2.94 -6.35 15.69
CA LEU A 9 -2.37 -5.62 14.55
C LEU A 9 -3.29 -5.58 13.33
N SER A 10 -4.08 -6.63 13.10
CA SER A 10 -5.10 -6.68 12.04
C SER A 10 -6.22 -5.66 12.25
N ASN A 11 -6.65 -5.40 13.48
CA ASN A 11 -7.65 -4.36 13.77
C ASN A 11 -7.06 -2.98 13.52
N ILE A 12 -5.84 -2.72 13.99
CA ILE A 12 -5.16 -1.44 13.75
C ILE A 12 -4.97 -1.19 12.25
N ARG A 13 -4.53 -2.20 11.49
CA ARG A 13 -4.41 -2.16 10.02
C ARG A 13 -5.71 -1.72 9.37
N ARG A 14 -6.83 -2.37 9.72
CA ARG A 14 -8.15 -2.09 9.14
C ARG A 14 -8.65 -0.69 9.50
N THR A 15 -8.56 -0.29 10.77
CA THR A 15 -8.91 1.06 11.20
C THR A 15 -8.11 2.12 10.45
N LYS A 16 -6.79 1.91 10.28
CA LYS A 16 -5.93 2.83 9.54
C LYS A 16 -6.23 2.86 8.04
N MET A 17 -6.53 1.71 7.45
CA MET A 17 -6.94 1.67 6.05
C MET A 17 -8.21 2.49 5.82
N LEU A 18 -9.23 2.34 6.68
CA LEU A 18 -10.47 3.12 6.60
C LEU A 18 -10.21 4.61 6.80
N ALA A 19 -9.45 4.99 7.84
CA ALA A 19 -9.09 6.38 8.13
C ALA A 19 -8.26 7.04 7.01
N GLN A 20 -7.51 6.25 6.23
CA GLN A 20 -6.75 6.70 5.06
C GLN A 20 -7.58 6.68 3.75
N GLY A 21 -8.89 6.47 3.82
CA GLY A 21 -9.76 6.38 2.64
C GLY A 21 -9.42 5.20 1.73
N GLY A 22 -8.90 4.11 2.28
CA GLY A 22 -8.47 2.92 1.54
C GLY A 22 -7.17 3.11 0.75
N ARG A 23 -6.42 4.20 0.97
CA ARG A 23 -5.21 4.54 0.20
C ARG A 23 -3.93 4.25 0.95
N CYS A 24 -2.91 3.84 0.21
CA CYS A 24 -1.57 3.60 0.76
C CYS A 24 -0.95 4.89 1.29
N TYR A 25 -0.40 4.84 2.50
CA TYR A 25 0.29 5.97 3.14
C TYR A 25 1.40 6.61 2.28
N TYR A 26 2.11 5.79 1.52
CA TYR A 26 3.26 6.21 0.71
C TYR A 26 2.88 6.66 -0.71
N CYS A 27 2.27 5.76 -1.50
CA CYS A 27 2.01 6.01 -2.93
C CYS A 27 0.61 6.53 -3.25
N ASN A 28 -0.29 6.63 -2.26
CA ASN A 28 -1.68 7.08 -2.40
C ASN A 28 -2.58 6.25 -3.34
N LEU A 29 -2.08 5.14 -3.87
CA LEU A 29 -2.89 4.20 -4.67
C LEU A 29 -3.91 3.47 -3.79
N PRO A 30 -5.08 3.11 -4.35
CA PRO A 30 -6.08 2.35 -3.62
C PRO A 30 -5.54 0.96 -3.26
N MET A 31 -5.87 0.52 -2.06
CA MET A 31 -5.52 -0.79 -1.52
C MET A 31 -6.77 -1.66 -1.37
N TRP A 32 -6.54 -2.93 -1.13
CA TRP A 32 -7.60 -3.88 -0.78
C TRP A 32 -7.14 -4.76 0.38
N ASP A 33 -8.10 -5.32 1.12
CA ASP A 33 -7.86 -6.20 2.25
C ASP A 33 -8.83 -7.39 2.14
N PRO A 34 -8.36 -8.66 2.14
CA PRO A 34 -9.24 -9.81 2.00
C PRO A 34 -10.25 -9.97 3.15
N GLU A 35 -9.98 -9.35 4.31
CA GLU A 35 -10.85 -9.40 5.49
C GLU A 35 -11.81 -8.20 5.57
N LEU A 36 -11.69 -7.24 4.64
CA LEU A 36 -12.68 -6.19 4.45
C LEU A 36 -13.54 -6.58 3.25
N ASP A 37 -14.85 -6.56 3.44
CA ASP A 37 -15.80 -6.71 2.34
C ASP A 37 -15.85 -5.40 1.54
N ASN A 38 -14.74 -5.08 0.86
CA ASN A 38 -14.62 -3.89 0.03
C ASN A 38 -14.37 -4.29 -1.43
N ALA A 39 -15.02 -3.56 -2.33
CA ALA A 39 -14.84 -3.79 -3.76
C ALA A 39 -13.36 -3.71 -4.12
N LEU A 40 -12.88 -4.74 -4.82
CA LEU A 40 -11.50 -4.80 -5.28
C LEU A 40 -11.26 -3.61 -6.25
N PRO A 41 -10.26 -2.74 -6.01
CA PRO A 41 -9.97 -1.64 -6.91
C PRO A 41 -9.70 -2.13 -8.33
N GLU A 42 -10.18 -1.41 -9.34
CA GLU A 42 -10.03 -1.78 -10.75
C GLU A 42 -8.58 -2.09 -11.14
N ILE A 43 -7.65 -1.30 -10.64
CA ILE A 43 -6.21 -1.48 -10.82
C ILE A 43 -5.71 -2.87 -10.37
N CYS A 44 -6.41 -3.53 -9.44
CA CYS A 44 -6.10 -4.88 -8.95
C CYS A 44 -6.69 -6.00 -9.82
N ARG A 45 -7.35 -5.71 -10.95
CA ARG A 45 -7.73 -6.74 -11.94
C ARG A 45 -6.49 -7.40 -12.55
N ALA A 46 -5.40 -6.65 -12.71
CA ALA A 46 -4.11 -7.19 -13.06
C ALA A 46 -3.54 -8.04 -11.91
N PRO A 47 -3.18 -9.33 -12.11
CA PRO A 47 -2.72 -10.21 -11.03
C PRO A 47 -1.53 -9.67 -10.23
N ALA A 48 -0.55 -9.06 -10.90
CA ALA A 48 0.60 -8.45 -10.25
C ALA A 48 0.19 -7.30 -9.30
N MET A 49 -0.75 -6.47 -9.74
CA MET A 49 -1.25 -5.33 -8.97
C MET A 49 -2.07 -5.77 -7.75
N ARG A 50 -2.83 -6.87 -7.87
CA ARG A 50 -3.53 -7.48 -6.73
C ARG A 50 -2.55 -7.83 -5.61
N LYS A 51 -1.40 -8.43 -5.93
CA LYS A 51 -0.36 -8.68 -4.91
C LYS A 51 0.20 -7.37 -4.35
N TYR A 52 0.57 -6.42 -5.22
CA TYR A 52 1.28 -5.20 -4.81
C TYR A 52 0.44 -4.22 -4.00
N LEU A 53 -0.86 -4.16 -4.26
CA LEU A 53 -1.80 -3.24 -3.61
C LEU A 53 -2.53 -3.86 -2.41
N ARG A 54 -2.17 -5.08 -1.99
CA ARG A 54 -2.68 -5.66 -0.75
C ARG A 54 -2.29 -4.76 0.43
N CYS A 55 -3.26 -4.47 1.29
CA CYS A 55 -3.08 -3.70 2.51
C CYS A 55 -2.21 -4.45 3.52
N THR A 56 -1.26 -3.74 4.13
CA THR A 56 -0.39 -4.24 5.19
C THR A 56 -0.29 -3.20 6.32
N ALA A 57 0.01 -3.66 7.53
CA ALA A 57 0.36 -2.76 8.62
C ALA A 57 1.82 -2.35 8.47
N GLU A 58 2.07 -1.04 8.45
CA GLU A 58 3.41 -0.48 8.41
C GLU A 58 3.72 0.21 9.74
N HIS A 59 4.88 -0.12 10.30
CA HIS A 59 5.41 0.47 11.53
C HIS A 59 6.21 1.73 11.20
N LEU A 60 5.78 2.88 11.71
CA LEU A 60 6.50 4.15 11.53
C LEU A 60 7.84 4.11 12.27
N HIS A 61 7.81 3.72 13.54
CA HIS A 61 8.95 3.26 14.33
C HIS A 61 9.11 1.75 14.17
N PRO A 62 10.18 1.26 13.53
CA PRO A 62 10.37 -0.16 13.23
C PRO A 62 10.29 -1.04 14.49
N ARG A 63 9.73 -2.24 14.34
CA ARG A 63 9.67 -3.21 15.46
C ARG A 63 11.06 -3.64 15.93
N SER A 64 12.04 -3.74 15.02
CA SER A 64 13.44 -4.04 15.35
C SER A 64 14.03 -3.05 16.37
N ASP A 65 13.51 -1.82 16.37
CA ASP A 65 14.02 -0.71 17.17
C ASP A 65 13.09 -0.43 18.38
N GLY A 66 12.21 -1.38 18.72
CA GLY A 66 11.27 -1.27 19.85
C GLY A 66 9.87 -0.73 19.50
N GLY A 67 9.53 -0.64 18.20
CA GLY A 67 8.21 -0.22 17.74
C GLY A 67 7.03 -1.04 18.27
N ALA A 68 6.15 -0.39 19.03
CA ALA A 68 4.95 -1.01 19.56
C ALA A 68 3.83 -1.17 18.51
N ASN A 69 2.97 -2.17 18.68
CA ASN A 69 1.74 -2.36 17.91
C ASN A 69 0.62 -1.46 18.44
N VAL A 70 0.80 -0.14 18.31
CA VAL A 70 -0.17 0.87 18.76
C VAL A 70 -0.66 1.68 17.57
N ALA A 71 -1.90 2.17 17.65
CA ALA A 71 -2.50 2.95 16.57
C ALA A 71 -1.67 4.19 16.18
N ALA A 72 -0.95 4.81 17.12
CA ALA A 72 -0.07 5.94 16.82
C ALA A 72 1.15 5.56 15.96
N ASN A 73 1.61 4.31 16.04
CA ASN A 73 2.82 3.82 15.37
C ASN A 73 2.53 3.07 14.06
N ILE A 74 1.26 2.84 13.73
CA ILE A 74 0.87 2.05 12.56
C ILE A 74 0.15 2.92 11.54
N VAL A 75 0.52 2.74 10.28
CA VAL A 75 -0.22 3.22 9.11
C VAL A 75 -0.56 2.05 8.20
N ALA A 76 -1.56 2.22 7.33
CA ALA A 76 -1.84 1.25 6.29
C ALA A 76 -0.99 1.55 5.04
N ALA A 77 -0.19 0.59 4.61
CA ALA A 77 0.63 0.72 3.41
C ALA A 77 0.44 -0.49 2.50
N CYS A 78 0.56 -0.27 1.18
CA CYS A 78 0.51 -1.39 0.26
C CYS A 78 1.76 -2.25 0.41
N TRP A 79 1.61 -3.55 0.15
CA TRP A 79 2.70 -4.52 0.25
C TRP A 79 3.96 -4.04 -0.48
N TYR A 80 3.82 -3.51 -1.69
CA TYR A 80 4.97 -3.06 -2.49
C TYR A 80 5.76 -1.91 -1.83
N CYS A 81 5.08 -0.89 -1.29
CA CYS A 81 5.77 0.23 -0.66
C CYS A 81 6.40 -0.17 0.68
N ASN A 82 5.67 -0.98 1.46
CA ASN A 82 6.12 -1.48 2.75
C ASN A 82 7.38 -2.36 2.58
N THR A 83 7.30 -3.39 1.75
CA THR A 83 8.45 -4.28 1.47
C THR A 83 9.66 -3.51 0.95
N ARG A 84 9.49 -2.52 0.07
CA ARG A 84 10.62 -1.74 -0.46
C ARG A 84 11.29 -0.82 0.57
N ARG A 85 10.58 -0.39 1.61
CA ARG A 85 11.18 0.36 2.72
C ARG A 85 12.13 -0.55 3.51
N HIS A 86 11.64 -1.75 3.86
CA HIS A 86 12.35 -2.71 4.72
C HIS A 86 13.32 -3.64 3.99
N HIS A 87 13.35 -3.63 2.65
CA HIS A 87 14.37 -4.32 1.87
C HIS A 87 15.76 -3.67 1.99
N ARG A 88 15.84 -2.46 2.56
CA ARG A 88 17.11 -1.78 2.84
C ARG A 88 17.64 -2.26 4.17
N LYS A 89 18.96 -2.44 4.27
CA LYS A 89 19.65 -2.81 5.52
C LYS A 89 19.27 -1.86 6.67
N GLU A 90 19.18 -0.57 6.35
CA GLU A 90 18.64 0.45 7.23
C GLU A 90 17.42 1.08 6.54
N PRO A 91 16.19 0.77 7.01
CA PRO A 91 14.98 1.35 6.45
C PRO A 91 15.00 2.88 6.63
N PRO A 92 14.79 3.68 5.58
CA PRO A 92 14.71 5.12 5.72
C PRO A 92 13.52 5.49 6.64
N SER A 93 13.59 6.69 7.22
CA SER A 93 12.44 7.22 7.96
C SER A 93 11.18 7.24 7.07
N PRO A 94 9.97 7.09 7.65
CA PRO A 94 8.74 7.05 6.88
C PRO A 94 8.58 8.25 5.95
N ASP A 95 8.96 9.45 6.40
CA ASP A 95 8.83 10.68 5.61
C ASP A 95 9.78 10.73 4.43
N ILE A 96 11.04 10.31 4.61
CA ILE A 96 12.01 10.22 3.52
C ILE A 96 11.56 9.18 2.49
N HIS A 97 11.07 8.02 2.94
CA HIS A 97 10.51 7.02 2.03
C HIS A 97 9.30 7.56 1.28
N ARG A 98 8.40 8.27 1.98
CA ARG A 98 7.20 8.86 1.39
C ARG A 98 7.53 9.91 0.32
N ALA A 99 8.45 10.82 0.61
CA ALA A 99 8.91 11.83 -0.34
C ALA A 99 9.45 11.17 -1.62
N ARG A 100 10.34 10.19 -1.46
CA ARG A 100 10.92 9.43 -2.58
C ARG A 100 9.87 8.65 -3.38
N VAL A 101 8.94 7.98 -2.71
CA VAL A 101 7.86 7.25 -3.38
C VAL A 101 7.00 8.20 -4.21
N ARG A 102 6.63 9.36 -3.65
CA ARG A 102 5.83 10.37 -4.35
C ARG A 102 6.55 10.95 -5.56
N GLU A 103 7.81 11.31 -5.41
CA GLU A 103 8.65 11.77 -6.52
C GLU A 103 8.72 10.72 -7.64
N ARG A 104 8.96 9.46 -7.29
CA ARG A 104 9.01 8.37 -8.29
C ARG A 104 7.66 8.09 -8.91
N MET A 105 6.56 8.22 -8.18
CA MET A 105 5.21 8.12 -8.72
C MET A 105 4.94 9.23 -9.74
N ALA A 106 5.30 10.49 -9.43
CA ALA A 106 5.15 11.62 -10.33
C ALA A 106 5.95 11.44 -11.64
N ASN A 107 7.12 10.81 -11.56
CA ASN A 107 7.95 10.48 -12.71
C ASN A 107 7.55 9.16 -13.41
N GLY A 108 6.51 8.46 -12.93
CA GLY A 108 6.10 7.15 -13.45
C GLY A 108 7.13 6.04 -13.23
N LYS A 109 8.08 6.20 -12.29
CA LYS A 109 9.23 5.29 -12.01
C LYS A 109 9.03 4.43 -10.76
N TRP A 110 7.81 4.31 -10.26
CA TRP A 110 7.46 3.44 -9.13
C TRP A 110 6.49 2.35 -9.59
N LEU A 111 5.42 2.09 -8.84
CA LEU A 111 4.40 1.13 -9.25
C LEU A 111 3.66 1.57 -10.52
N ALA A 112 3.59 2.88 -10.81
CA ALA A 112 3.08 3.38 -12.09
C ALA A 112 3.91 2.95 -13.31
N ALA A 113 5.20 2.63 -13.15
CA ALA A 113 5.98 2.02 -14.23
C ALA A 113 5.42 0.65 -14.59
N GLN A 114 5.18 -0.17 -13.57
CA GLN A 114 4.61 -1.51 -13.72
C GLN A 114 3.21 -1.47 -14.35
N LEU A 115 2.42 -0.43 -14.09
CA LEU A 115 1.13 -0.24 -14.76
C LEU A 115 1.25 -0.01 -16.25
N ARG A 116 2.24 0.78 -16.70
CA ARG A 116 2.49 0.98 -18.13
C ARG A 116 2.94 -0.32 -18.78
N ASP A 117 3.86 -1.04 -18.14
CA ASP A 117 4.34 -2.32 -18.64
C ASP A 117 3.21 -3.36 -18.74
N ILE A 118 2.33 -3.43 -17.73
CA ILE A 118 1.16 -4.32 -17.73
C ILE A 118 0.12 -3.88 -18.77
N SER A 119 -0.21 -2.58 -18.86
CA SER A 119 -1.18 -2.08 -19.85
C SER A 119 -0.70 -2.34 -21.27
N ASN A 120 0.61 -2.23 -21.52
CA ASN A 120 1.23 -2.54 -22.79
C ASN A 120 1.23 -4.06 -23.07
N ALA A 121 1.41 -4.89 -22.03
CA ALA A 121 1.39 -6.34 -22.15
C ALA A 121 -0.03 -6.94 -22.26
N VAL A 122 -1.05 -6.28 -21.72
CA VAL A 122 -2.44 -6.75 -21.74
C VAL A 122 -3.18 -6.27 -22.99
N GLY A 123 -2.74 -5.18 -23.63
CA GLY A 123 -3.40 -4.59 -24.81
C GLY A 123 -4.85 -4.14 -24.54
N PRO A 124 -5.43 -3.23 -25.33
CA PRO A 124 -6.88 -3.09 -25.34
C PRO A 124 -7.42 -4.42 -25.87
N GLY A 125 -8.09 -5.19 -25.02
CA GLY A 125 -8.74 -6.43 -25.44
C GLY A 125 -9.64 -6.16 -26.64
N SER A 126 -9.23 -6.62 -27.82
CA SER A 126 -10.06 -6.78 -28.99
C SER A 126 -11.28 -7.60 -28.58
N GLY A 127 -12.46 -6.98 -28.55
CA GLY A 127 -13.65 -7.67 -28.08
C GLY A 127 -14.94 -6.87 -28.07
N ALA A 128 -15.06 -5.84 -28.92
CA ALA A 128 -16.38 -5.33 -29.28
C ALA A 128 -17.10 -6.40 -30.11
N ARG A 129 -17.85 -7.27 -29.44
CA ARG A 129 -18.85 -8.11 -30.11
C ARG A 129 -20.03 -7.19 -30.45
N ARG A 130 -20.03 -6.65 -31.67
CA ARG A 130 -21.24 -6.11 -32.27
C ARG A 130 -22.20 -7.29 -32.48
N VAL A 131 -23.33 -7.24 -31.78
CA VAL A 131 -24.57 -7.91 -32.17
C VAL A 131 -25.13 -7.26 -33.44
#